data_AF-A0A1Y1MG73-F1
#
_entry.id   AF-A0A1Y1MG73-F1
#
_cell.length_a   1.000
_cell.length_b   1.000
_cell.length_c   1.000
_cell.angle_alpha   90.00
_cell.angle_beta   90.00
_cell.angle_gamma   90.00
#
_symmetry.space_group_name_H-M   'P 1'
#
loop_
_entity.id
_entity.type
_entity.pdbx_description
1 polymer ?
#
loop_
_entity_poly.entity_id
_entity_poly.type
_entity_poly.pdbx_seq_one_letter_code
_entity_poly.pdbx_strand_id
1 'polypeptide(L)'
;TAHRYVHPLMASGNYPNLHLLVESTVTRVIFDDKRATGVEYRATTAAAGEEAKTHIVKAKKLVVVSAGALGTPQILERSGVGSAAILDKLDVPVVSDLPGVGEEYQDHHLMGYPYKTTLAPDQTLDGLL
;
A
#
# COMPACT_ATOMS: atom_id res chain seq x y z
N THR A 1 8.96 -13.26 -3.27
CA THR A 1 8.95 -11.87 -3.75
C THR A 1 8.44 -11.81 -5.19
N ALA A 2 8.31 -10.62 -5.80
CA ALA A 2 7.77 -10.45 -7.16
C ALA A 2 8.46 -11.31 -8.23
N HIS A 3 9.77 -11.54 -8.12
CA HIS A 3 10.56 -12.46 -8.96
C HIS A 3 10.09 -13.91 -8.93
N ARG A 4 9.33 -14.31 -7.91
CA ARG A 4 8.79 -15.68 -7.81
C ARG A 4 7.39 -15.83 -8.37
N TYR A 5 6.54 -14.81 -8.22
CA TYR A 5 5.10 -14.93 -8.48
C TYR A 5 4.58 -14.06 -9.63
N VAL A 6 5.24 -12.95 -9.96
CA VAL A 6 4.76 -11.99 -10.96
C VAL A 6 5.65 -12.01 -12.21
N HIS A 7 6.96 -11.77 -12.04
CA HIS A 7 7.86 -11.63 -13.19
C HIS A 7 7.94 -12.88 -14.08
N PRO A 8 7.99 -14.12 -13.56
CA PRO A 8 8.01 -15.31 -14.41
C PRO A 8 6.72 -15.46 -15.23
N LEU A 9 5.56 -15.11 -14.66
CA LEU A 9 4.28 -15.19 -15.37
C LEU A 9 4.22 -14.17 -16.51
N MET A 10 4.66 -12.93 -16.25
CA MET A 10 4.76 -11.89 -17.27
C MET A 10 5.74 -12.29 -18.40
N ALA A 11 6.91 -12.80 -18.04
CA ALA A 11 7.94 -13.19 -19.01
C ALA A 11 7.55 -14.40 -19.87
N SER A 12 6.70 -15.29 -19.36
CA SER A 12 6.29 -16.50 -20.08
C SER A 12 5.41 -16.23 -21.31
N GLY A 13 4.79 -15.04 -21.42
CA GLY A 13 3.84 -14.72 -22.49
C GLY A 13 2.49 -15.45 -22.41
N ASN A 14 2.35 -16.45 -21.54
CA ASN A 14 1.15 -17.28 -21.40
C ASN A 14 0.00 -16.59 -20.63
N TYR A 15 0.26 -15.44 -20.01
CA TYR A 15 -0.69 -14.71 -19.17
C TYR A 15 -0.88 -13.26 -19.65
N PRO A 16 -1.41 -13.05 -20.87
CA PRO A 16 -1.55 -11.70 -21.46
C PRO A 16 -2.54 -10.79 -20.70
N ASN A 17 -3.36 -11.37 -19.82
CA ASN A 17 -4.33 -10.67 -18.97
C ASN A 17 -3.78 -10.24 -17.60
N LEU A 18 -2.49 -10.48 -17.32
CA LEU A 18 -1.81 -9.98 -16.13
C LEU A 18 -1.18 -8.62 -16.43
N HIS A 19 -1.69 -7.58 -15.78
CA HIS A 19 -1.16 -6.23 -15.92
C HIS A 19 -0.44 -5.81 -14.62
N LEU A 20 0.75 -5.24 -14.76
CA LEU A 20 1.52 -4.67 -13.65
C LEU A 20 1.67 -3.17 -13.86
N LEU A 21 1.09 -2.38 -12.95
CA LEU A 21 1.24 -0.94 -12.94
C LEU A 21 2.07 -0.55 -11.72
N VAL A 22 3.29 -0.06 -11.97
CA VAL A 22 4.22 0.41 -10.94
C VAL A 22 4.13 1.93 -10.78
N GLU A 23 4.86 2.46 -9.79
CA GLU A 23 4.96 3.91 -9.55
C GLU A 23 3.59 4.60 -9.37
N SER A 24 2.60 3.84 -8.90
CA SER A 24 1.21 4.26 -8.80
C SER A 24 0.71 4.01 -7.39
N THR A 25 0.45 5.09 -6.65
CA THR A 25 -0.02 5.04 -5.27
C THR A 25 -1.54 5.05 -5.23
N VAL A 26 -2.15 4.00 -4.71
CA VAL A 26 -3.61 3.91 -4.52
C VAL A 26 -4.05 4.87 -3.43
N THR A 27 -5.00 5.75 -3.74
CA THR A 27 -5.56 6.71 -2.79
C THR A 27 -6.70 6.09 -2.00
N ARG A 28 -7.67 5.47 -2.68
CA ARG A 28 -8.85 4.85 -2.07
C ARG A 28 -9.48 3.77 -2.95
N VAL A 29 -10.29 2.93 -2.34
CA VAL A 29 -11.25 2.03 -2.98
C VAL A 29 -12.53 2.81 -3.29
N ILE A 30 -13.14 2.50 -4.44
CA ILE A 30 -14.41 3.09 -4.87
C ILE A 30 -15.52 2.09 -4.57
N PHE A 31 -16.58 2.55 -3.92
CA PHE A 31 -17.72 1.74 -3.53
C PHE A 31 -18.99 2.16 -4.28
N ASP A 32 -19.85 1.17 -4.54
CA ASP A 32 -21.26 1.33 -4.89
C ASP A 32 -22.06 0.66 -3.76
N ASP A 33 -22.67 1.47 -2.89
CA ASP A 33 -23.14 1.05 -1.55
C ASP A 33 -22.03 0.29 -0.79
N LYS A 34 -22.18 -1.01 -0.55
CA LYS A 34 -21.18 -1.85 0.14
C LYS A 34 -20.29 -2.66 -0.80
N ARG A 35 -20.45 -2.54 -2.11
CA ARG A 35 -19.67 -3.29 -3.10
C ARG A 35 -18.49 -2.47 -3.59
N ALA A 36 -17.27 -2.99 -3.44
CA ALA A 36 -16.08 -2.41 -4.06
C ALA A 36 -16.15 -2.57 -5.60
N THR A 37 -16.04 -1.47 -6.34
CA THR A 37 -16.18 -1.41 -7.81
C THR A 37 -14.91 -0.95 -8.53
N GLY A 38 -13.88 -0.54 -7.79
CA GLY A 38 -12.61 -0.12 -8.37
C GLY A 38 -11.67 0.52 -7.35
N VAL A 39 -10.59 1.08 -7.87
CA VAL A 39 -9.61 1.84 -7.08
C VAL A 39 -9.27 3.14 -7.79
N GLU A 40 -8.99 4.15 -7.00
CA GLU A 40 -8.44 5.43 -7.41
C GLU A 40 -6.94 5.44 -7.07
N TYR A 41 -6.10 5.95 -7.97
CA TYR A 41 -4.66 6.04 -7.77
C TYR A 41 -4.06 7.30 -8.40
N ARG A 42 -2.84 7.64 -7.99
CA ARG A 42 -2.04 8.76 -8.51
C ARG A 42 -0.62 8.30 -8.83
N ALA A 43 0.01 8.94 -9.82
CA ALA A 43 1.43 8.70 -10.10
C ALA A 43 2.29 9.17 -8.91
N THR A 44 3.28 8.36 -8.54
CA THR A 44 4.16 8.62 -7.38
C THR A 44 5.27 9.61 -7.72
N THR A 45 5.60 9.74 -9.00
CA THR A 45 6.71 10.54 -9.54
C THR A 45 6.26 11.88 -10.14
N ALA A 46 5.12 12.43 -9.70
CA ALA A 46 4.66 13.73 -10.18
C ALA A 46 5.78 14.78 -9.99
N ALA A 47 6.13 15.49 -11.06
CA ALA A 47 7.14 16.53 -11.02
C ALA A 47 6.76 17.59 -9.98
N ALA A 48 7.74 18.12 -9.24
CA ALA A 48 7.49 19.16 -8.25
C ALA A 48 6.75 20.35 -8.91
N GLY A 49 5.52 20.61 -8.47
CA GLY A 49 4.67 21.67 -9.01
C GLY A 49 3.59 21.22 -10.01
N GLU A 50 3.54 19.95 -10.40
CA GLU A 50 2.42 19.40 -11.17
C GLU A 50 1.37 18.76 -10.26
N GLU A 51 0.11 19.09 -10.48
CA GLU A 51 -1.01 18.47 -9.78
C GLU A 51 -1.12 17.01 -10.22
N ALA A 52 -0.87 16.08 -9.29
CA ALA A 52 -0.86 14.66 -9.59
C ALA A 52 -2.26 14.21 -10.07
N LYS A 53 -2.38 13.96 -11.37
CA LYS A 53 -3.63 13.49 -11.98
C LYS A 53 -4.11 12.23 -11.29
N THR A 54 -5.40 12.22 -11.01
CA THR A 54 -6.08 11.09 -10.39
C THR A 54 -6.64 10.18 -11.48
N HIS A 55 -6.41 8.89 -11.35
CA HIS A 55 -6.82 7.85 -12.30
C HIS A 55 -7.68 6.81 -11.60
N ILE A 56 -8.58 6.17 -12.36
CA ILE A 56 -9.50 5.15 -11.84
C ILE A 56 -9.36 3.85 -12.63
N VAL A 57 -9.24 2.73 -11.92
CA VAL A 57 -9.36 1.38 -12.50
C VAL A 57 -10.58 0.69 -11.91
N LYS A 58 -11.51 0.27 -12.76
CA LYS A 58 -12.72 -0.46 -12.35
C LYS A 58 -12.45 -1.95 -12.22
N ALA A 59 -13.05 -2.57 -11.20
CA ALA A 59 -12.99 -3.99 -10.92
C ALA A 59 -14.37 -4.63 -11.09
N LYS A 60 -14.46 -5.67 -11.93
CA LYS A 60 -15.73 -6.38 -12.18
C LYS A 60 -16.09 -7.37 -11.07
N LYS A 61 -15.09 -7.93 -10.39
CA LYS A 61 -15.28 -9.07 -9.46
C LYS A 61 -14.77 -8.80 -8.05
N LEU A 62 -13.51 -8.37 -7.92
CA LEU A 62 -12.82 -8.30 -6.63
C LEU A 62 -11.82 -7.15 -6.62
N VAL A 63 -11.71 -6.49 -5.47
CA VAL A 63 -10.61 -5.59 -5.10
C VAL A 63 -9.92 -6.22 -3.89
N VAL A 64 -8.59 -6.36 -3.95
CA VAL A 64 -7.77 -6.86 -2.84
C VAL A 64 -6.81 -5.75 -2.44
N VAL A 65 -6.81 -5.38 -1.16
CA VAL A 65 -5.89 -4.36 -0.62
C VAL A 65 -4.75 -5.07 0.10
N SER A 66 -3.55 -4.98 -0.47
CA SER A 66 -2.34 -5.62 0.04
C SER A 66 -1.21 -4.60 0.22
N ALA A 67 -1.51 -3.43 0.78
CA ALA A 67 -0.59 -2.29 0.92
C ALA A 67 0.24 -2.32 2.21
N GLY A 68 0.34 -3.48 2.87
CA GLY A 68 1.05 -3.65 4.13
C GLY A 68 0.33 -3.09 5.36
N ALA A 69 0.89 -3.32 6.55
CA ALA A 69 0.28 -2.95 7.83
C ALA A 69 0.08 -1.44 8.00
N LEU A 70 0.97 -0.62 7.43
CA LEU A 70 0.89 0.84 7.51
C LEU A 70 0.06 1.47 6.38
N GLY A 71 0.13 0.91 5.16
CA GLY A 71 -0.55 1.49 4.00
C GLY A 71 -2.01 1.07 3.87
N THR A 72 -2.34 -0.17 4.24
CA THR A 72 -3.71 -0.71 4.10
C THR A 72 -4.74 0.05 4.92
N PRO A 73 -4.52 0.35 6.21
CA PRO A 73 -5.50 1.11 7.00
C PRO A 73 -5.79 2.49 6.40
N GLN A 74 -4.76 3.21 5.96
CA GLN A 74 -4.94 4.54 5.36
C GLN A 74 -5.77 4.51 4.08
N ILE A 75 -5.59 3.48 3.24
CA ILE A 75 -6.43 3.29 2.05
C ILE A 75 -7.88 3.04 2.49
N LEU A 76 -8.12 2.15 3.46
CA LEU A 76 -9.45 1.82 3.94
C LEU A 76 -10.16 3.05 4.53
N GLU A 77 -9.49 3.80 5.41
CA GLU A 77 -10.05 5.00 6.04
C GLU A 77 -10.44 6.05 4.99
N ARG A 78 -9.55 6.38 4.04
CA ARG A 78 -9.89 7.29 2.92
C ARG A 78 -10.98 6.75 1.99
N SER A 79 -11.32 5.47 2.10
CA SER A 79 -12.41 4.83 1.35
C SER A 79 -13.73 4.79 2.13
N GLY A 80 -13.76 5.32 3.36
CA GLY A 80 -14.94 5.27 4.24
C GLY A 80 -15.05 4.00 5.09
N VAL A 81 -13.97 3.24 5.24
CA VAL A 81 -13.92 2.02 6.06
C VAL A 81 -12.97 2.24 7.23
N GLY A 82 -13.51 2.54 8.41
CA GLY A 82 -12.74 2.91 9.59
C GLY A 82 -13.64 3.44 10.70
N SER A 83 -13.06 4.02 11.76
CA SER A 83 -13.83 4.63 12.86
C SER A 83 -14.72 5.76 12.34
N ALA A 84 -16.05 5.64 12.45
CA ALA A 84 -17.00 6.67 12.00
C ALA A 84 -16.68 8.05 12.60
N ALA A 85 -16.28 8.10 13.87
CA ALA A 85 -15.92 9.35 14.55
C ALA A 85 -14.66 10.03 13.97
N ILE A 86 -13.72 9.27 13.38
CA ILE A 86 -12.56 9.83 12.67
C ILE A 86 -12.97 10.25 11.27
N LEU A 87 -13.73 9.40 10.57
CA LEU A 87 -14.18 9.66 9.19
C LEU A 87 -15.05 10.90 9.10
N ASP A 88 -15.99 11.08 10.03
CA ASP A 88 -16.88 12.25 10.10
C ASP A 88 -16.10 13.56 10.31
N LYS A 89 -15.01 13.53 11.11
CA LYS A 89 -14.15 14.71 11.32
C LYS A 89 -13.37 15.12 10.07
N LEU A 90 -13.19 14.19 9.14
CA LEU A 90 -12.43 14.39 7.91
C LEU A 90 -13.34 14.51 6.68
N ASP A 91 -14.66 14.64 6.89
CA ASP A 91 -15.69 14.68 5.85
C ASP A 91 -15.60 13.49 4.86
N VAL A 92 -15.23 12.31 5.37
CA VAL A 92 -15.20 11.07 4.58
C VAL A 92 -16.52 10.31 4.79
N PRO A 93 -17.32 10.08 3.73
CA PRO A 93 -18.56 9.31 3.86
C PRO A 93 -18.30 7.90 4.39
N VAL A 94 -19.02 7.53 5.45
CA VAL A 94 -18.88 6.20 6.08
C VAL A 94 -19.54 5.13 5.22
N VAL A 95 -18.73 4.18 4.74
CA VAL A 95 -19.16 2.94 4.08
C VAL A 95 -19.36 1.83 5.13
N SER A 96 -18.43 1.74 6.09
CA SER A 96 -18.50 0.80 7.20
C SER A 96 -17.76 1.34 8.43
N ASP A 97 -18.45 1.40 9.56
CA ASP A 97 -17.85 1.77 10.84
C ASP A 97 -17.07 0.57 11.42
N LEU A 98 -15.75 0.65 11.34
CA LEU A 98 -14.81 -0.37 11.83
C LEU A 98 -13.68 0.33 12.61
N PRO A 99 -13.87 0.60 13.91
CA PRO A 99 -12.92 1.38 14.69
C PRO A 99 -11.56 0.70 14.91
N GLY A 100 -11.43 -0.61 14.60
CA GLY A 100 -10.14 -1.31 14.66
C GLY A 100 -9.25 -1.10 13.43
N VAL A 101 -9.73 -0.45 12.38
CA VAL A 101 -8.88 -0.11 11.22
C VAL A 101 -7.84 0.91 11.65
N GLY A 102 -6.56 0.58 11.50
CA GLY A 102 -5.44 1.47 11.85
C GLY A 102 -4.93 1.32 13.29
N GLU A 103 -5.66 0.58 14.12
CA GLU A 103 -5.33 0.36 15.53
C GLU A 103 -4.54 -0.93 15.76
N GLU A 104 -4.05 -1.12 16.98
CA GLU A 104 -3.34 -2.34 17.43
C GLU A 104 -2.12 -2.70 16.57
N TYR A 105 -1.34 -1.70 16.16
CA TYR A 105 -0.07 -1.91 15.47
C TYR A 105 0.89 -2.73 16.36
N GLN A 106 1.46 -3.78 15.78
CA GLN A 106 2.40 -4.67 16.43
C GLN A 106 3.67 -4.77 15.60
N ASP A 107 4.81 -4.84 16.28
CA ASP A 107 6.11 -5.00 15.67
C ASP A 107 7.08 -5.71 16.61
N HIS A 108 8.24 -6.09 16.10
CA HIS A 108 9.38 -6.50 16.91
C HIS A 108 10.29 -5.29 17.15
N HIS A 109 10.42 -4.87 18.41
CA HIS A 109 11.33 -3.78 18.76
C HIS A 109 12.79 -4.19 18.53
N LEU A 110 13.44 -3.55 17.56
CA LEU A 110 14.85 -3.78 17.26
C LEU A 110 15.74 -3.05 18.29
N MET A 111 16.70 -3.77 18.87
CA MET A 111 17.82 -3.17 19.59
C MET A 111 19.14 -3.60 18.96
N GLY A 112 19.96 -2.62 18.58
CA GLY A 112 21.32 -2.83 18.11
C GLY A 112 22.32 -2.50 19.21
N TYR A 113 23.26 -3.41 19.48
CA TYR A 113 24.39 -3.20 20.39
C TYR A 113 25.69 -3.32 19.59
N PRO A 114 26.20 -2.22 19.02
CA PRO A 114 27.46 -2.26 18.30
C PRO A 114 28.62 -2.45 19.28
N TYR A 115 29.62 -3.22 18.87
CA TYR A 115 30.85 -3.46 19.62
C TYR A 115 32.06 -3.11 18.77
N LYS A 116 33.10 -2.60 19.40
CA LYS A 116 34.39 -2.39 18.74
C LYS A 116 35.01 -3.74 18.38
N THR A 117 35.50 -3.86 17.15
CA THR A 117 36.18 -5.06 16.65
C THR A 117 37.43 -4.67 15.87
N THR A 118 38.33 -5.64 15.67
CA THR A 118 39.48 -5.50 14.76
C THR A 118 39.19 -6.02 13.36
N LEU A 119 37.99 -6.57 13.14
CA LEU A 119 37.55 -7.01 11.82
C LEU A 119 37.48 -5.82 10.85
N ALA A 120 37.73 -6.09 9.57
CA ALA A 120 37.63 -5.07 8.54
C ALA A 120 36.16 -4.67 8.31
N PRO A 121 35.88 -3.46 7.80
CA PRO A 121 34.51 -2.96 7.62
C PRO A 121 33.60 -3.89 6.79
N ASP A 122 34.13 -4.53 5.74
CA ASP A 122 33.42 -5.50 4.89
C ASP A 122 33.01 -6.80 5.61
N GLN A 123 33.55 -7.03 6.80
CA GLN A 123 33.26 -8.16 7.67
C GLN A 123 32.30 -7.80 8.82
N THR A 124 31.80 -6.56 8.84
CA THR A 124 30.92 -6.04 9.89
C THR A 124 29.68 -5.38 9.28
N LEU A 125 28.72 -4.99 10.12
CA LEU A 125 27.57 -4.19 9.69
C LEU A 125 27.97 -2.81 9.13
N ASP A 126 29.19 -2.33 9.41
CA ASP A 126 29.70 -1.05 8.88
C ASP A 126 29.83 -1.08 7.35
N GLY A 127 29.95 -2.26 6.74
CA GLY A 127 29.97 -2.42 5.28
C GLY A 127 28.58 -2.42 4.62
N LEU A 128 27.51 -2.48 5.41
CA LEU A 128 26.11 -2.50 4.93
C LEU A 128 25.40 -1.15 5.08
N LEU A 129 25.90 -0.26 5.95
CA LEU A 129 25.40 1.11 6.17
C LEU A 129 26.22 2.12 5.36
#